data_AF-A0A0F3R6M4-F1
#
_entry.id   AF-A0A0F3R6M4-F1
#
_cell.length_a   1.000
_cell.length_b   1.000
_cell.length_c   1.000
_cell.angle_alpha   90.00
_cell.angle_beta   90.00
_cell.angle_gamma   90.00
#
_symmetry.space_group_name_H-M   'P 1'
#
loop_
_entity.id
_entity.type
_entity.pdbx_description
1 polymer ?
#
loop_
_entity_poly.entity_id
_entity_poly.type
_entity_poly.pdbx_seq_one_letter_code
_entity_poly.pdbx_strand_id
1 'polypeptide(L)'
;MLHVDIKASNIKLEDNRELGDHVLSINAVKVKPLQLGKNTEGEDKILDDILSIMSNSKTATAKIVESFFYQLREAYHNNNKQNVLRMVEAAYHGFTYGALILNYHVKYGVDAYVEQSAGRGFLDLYFLLRKNNGNDVPNAVKIIVEFKGTQIGDSNSIMSVTDAVKQIEERAYAFQFVGRTESKNVIIVGADFGATGETVQAKMPKTIDLPKQSFISKLIDARQATLDHTTIKQALKTIYDSTRSDESLDKVILGDLLSSNVVEKNVFTIKDFPNGQRVSMFVFKNQYQKAVILTCIEQEN
;
A
#
# COMPACT_ATOMS: atom_id res chain seq x y z
N MET A 1 26.29 -6.13 -31.72
CA MET A 1 26.56 -4.71 -31.45
C MET A 1 25.78 -3.91 -32.48
N LEU A 2 24.54 -3.51 -32.14
CA LEU A 2 23.67 -2.74 -33.03
C LEU A 2 23.71 -1.28 -32.55
N HIS A 3 24.29 -0.40 -33.36
CA HIS A 3 24.25 1.05 -33.15
C HIS A 3 22.93 1.56 -33.73
N VAL A 4 22.12 2.22 -32.91
CA VAL A 4 20.93 2.96 -33.38
C VAL A 4 21.08 4.39 -32.86
N ASP A 5 21.41 5.30 -33.77
CA ASP A 5 21.38 6.75 -33.51
C ASP A 5 19.92 7.22 -33.50
N ILE A 6 19.38 7.52 -32.31
CA ILE A 6 18.06 8.14 -32.15
C ILE A 6 18.28 9.60 -31.75
N LYS A 7 18.04 10.54 -32.67
CA LYS A 7 18.01 11.98 -32.35
C LYS A 7 16.80 12.27 -31.47
N ALA A 8 17.06 12.71 -30.24
CA ALA A 8 16.08 12.90 -29.16
C ALA A 8 15.00 13.98 -29.41
N SER A 9 15.02 14.70 -30.54
CA SER A 9 14.22 15.94 -30.69
C SER A 9 12.79 15.76 -31.23
N ASN A 10 12.35 14.57 -31.64
CA ASN A 10 11.04 14.40 -32.31
C ASN A 10 10.15 13.25 -31.78
N ILE A 11 10.46 12.67 -30.61
CA ILE A 11 9.60 11.61 -30.03
C ILE A 11 8.65 12.25 -29.02
N LYS A 12 7.39 12.47 -29.42
CA LYS A 12 6.27 12.59 -28.47
C LYS A 12 5.66 11.21 -28.27
N LEU A 13 5.73 10.71 -27.05
CA LEU A 13 5.00 9.51 -26.63
C LEU A 13 3.53 9.92 -26.40
N GLU A 14 2.68 9.67 -27.39
CA GLU A 14 1.24 9.80 -27.24
C GLU A 14 0.65 8.40 -27.03
N ASP A 15 0.42 8.07 -25.76
CA ASP A 15 -0.30 6.87 -25.35
C ASP A 15 -1.81 7.04 -25.56
N ASN A 16 -2.53 5.93 -25.71
CA ASN A 16 -3.94 5.76 -26.16
C ASN A 16 -4.95 6.65 -25.43
N ARG A 17 -4.92 7.97 -25.70
CA ARG A 17 -5.76 8.93 -25.00
C ARG A 17 -7.21 8.76 -25.36
N GLU A 18 -7.53 8.46 -26.60
CA GLU A 18 -8.90 8.21 -27.02
C GLU A 18 -8.89 7.25 -28.22
N LEU A 19 -9.84 6.33 -28.26
CA LEU A 19 -10.29 5.68 -29.50
C LEU A 19 -11.10 6.67 -30.38
N GLY A 20 -10.82 7.97 -30.25
CA GLY A 20 -11.52 9.09 -30.87
C GLY A 20 -10.52 10.03 -31.55
N ASP A 21 -10.57 10.02 -32.88
CA ASP A 21 -10.30 11.11 -33.81
C ASP A 21 -9.47 12.32 -33.34
N HIS A 22 -8.16 12.15 -33.21
CA HIS A 22 -7.22 13.22 -33.55
C HIS A 22 -5.99 12.65 -34.27
N VAL A 23 -6.14 12.41 -35.57
CA VAL A 23 -5.01 12.16 -36.48
C VAL A 23 -4.34 13.51 -36.78
N LEU A 24 -3.38 13.90 -35.95
CA LEU A 24 -2.32 14.81 -36.39
C LEU A 24 -1.07 13.99 -36.65
N SER A 25 -0.59 14.10 -37.89
CA SER A 25 0.53 13.38 -38.48
C SER A 25 1.83 13.62 -37.73
N ILE A 26 2.14 12.75 -36.78
CA ILE A 26 3.48 12.59 -36.21
C ILE A 26 3.70 11.08 -36.08
N ASN A 27 4.92 10.59 -36.30
CA ASN A 27 5.29 9.18 -36.08
C ASN A 27 5.19 8.81 -34.59
N ALA A 28 3.97 8.77 -34.06
CA ALA A 28 3.68 8.33 -32.72
C ALA A 28 3.80 6.81 -32.67
N VAL A 29 4.62 6.31 -31.75
CA VAL A 29 4.66 4.88 -31.43
C VAL A 29 3.31 4.54 -30.81
N LYS A 30 2.44 3.88 -31.58
CA LYS A 30 1.18 3.34 -31.05
C LYS A 30 1.50 2.17 -30.12
N VAL A 31 1.44 2.42 -28.82
CA VAL A 31 1.52 1.37 -27.80
C VAL A 31 0.23 0.56 -27.90
N LYS A 32 0.33 -0.72 -28.27
CA LYS A 32 -0.84 -1.60 -28.24
C LYS A 32 -1.17 -1.94 -26.78
N PRO A 33 -2.43 -1.83 -26.35
CA PRO A 33 -2.83 -2.27 -25.02
C PRO A 33 -2.43 -3.74 -24.79
N LEU A 34 -2.08 -4.08 -23.56
CA LEU A 34 -1.77 -5.46 -23.21
C LEU A 34 -3.03 -6.32 -23.41
N GLN A 35 -2.98 -7.19 -24.42
CA GLN A 35 -4.06 -8.13 -24.73
C GLN A 35 -4.10 -9.24 -23.69
N LEU A 36 -5.28 -9.48 -23.12
CA LEU A 36 -5.53 -10.47 -22.08
C LEU A 36 -6.25 -11.72 -22.61
N GLY A 37 -6.58 -11.73 -23.91
CA GLY A 37 -7.30 -12.80 -24.59
C GLY A 37 -8.51 -12.26 -25.36
N LYS A 38 -9.49 -13.13 -25.63
CA LYS A 38 -10.77 -12.78 -26.26
C LYS A 38 -11.92 -12.86 -25.25
N ASN A 39 -12.90 -11.96 -25.33
CA ASN A 39 -14.16 -12.07 -24.57
C ASN A 39 -15.09 -13.13 -25.21
N THR A 40 -16.27 -13.36 -24.61
CA THR A 40 -17.29 -14.31 -25.13
C THR A 40 -17.81 -13.97 -26.52
N GLU A 41 -17.59 -12.74 -26.98
CA GLU A 41 -18.03 -12.19 -28.26
C GLU A 41 -16.89 -12.19 -29.30
N GLY A 42 -15.69 -12.67 -28.93
CA GLY A 42 -14.52 -12.75 -29.81
C GLY A 42 -13.72 -11.45 -29.93
N GLU A 43 -14.03 -10.42 -29.15
CA GLU A 43 -13.30 -9.15 -29.09
C GLU A 43 -12.10 -9.25 -28.16
N ASP A 44 -11.07 -8.43 -28.41
CA ASP A 44 -9.88 -8.41 -27.56
C ASP A 44 -10.25 -7.87 -26.17
N LYS A 45 -10.10 -8.72 -25.14
CA LYS A 45 -10.16 -8.27 -23.76
C LYS A 45 -8.84 -7.61 -23.41
N ILE A 46 -8.88 -6.34 -23.02
CA ILE A 46 -7.68 -5.56 -22.72
C ILE A 46 -7.67 -5.11 -21.26
N LEU A 47 -6.49 -4.90 -20.70
CA LEU A 47 -6.34 -4.47 -19.30
C LEU A 47 -7.03 -3.14 -18.99
N ASP A 48 -7.26 -2.35 -20.03
CA ASP A 48 -7.97 -1.07 -20.01
C ASP A 48 -9.37 -1.17 -19.40
N ASP A 49 -10.14 -2.21 -19.74
CA ASP A 49 -11.52 -2.37 -19.25
C ASP A 49 -11.56 -2.47 -17.72
N ILE A 50 -10.58 -3.17 -17.16
CA ILE A 50 -10.49 -3.39 -15.71
C ILE A 50 -9.90 -2.15 -15.03
N LEU A 51 -8.87 -1.56 -15.62
CA LEU A 51 -8.25 -0.34 -15.09
C LEU A 51 -9.23 0.83 -15.06
N SER A 52 -10.11 0.93 -16.06
CA SER A 52 -11.22 1.89 -16.06
C SER A 52 -12.12 1.71 -14.84
N ILE A 53 -12.54 0.48 -14.54
CA ILE A 53 -13.36 0.18 -13.36
C ILE A 53 -12.59 0.42 -12.05
N MET A 54 -11.30 0.06 -12.00
CA MET A 54 -10.42 0.26 -10.83
C MET A 54 -10.11 1.73 -10.55
N SER A 55 -10.06 2.56 -11.60
CA SER A 55 -9.78 4.00 -11.47
C SER A 55 -10.94 4.78 -10.84
N ASN A 56 -12.14 4.19 -10.86
CA ASN A 56 -13.30 4.74 -10.17
C ASN A 56 -13.33 4.24 -8.72
N SER A 57 -13.11 5.15 -7.77
CA SER A 57 -13.08 4.86 -6.33
C SER A 57 -14.38 4.26 -5.76
N LYS A 58 -15.52 4.45 -6.44
CA LYS A 58 -16.82 3.86 -6.04
C LYS A 58 -16.98 2.40 -6.46
N THR A 59 -16.28 1.98 -7.50
CA THR A 59 -16.37 0.62 -8.07
C THR A 59 -15.13 -0.21 -7.82
N ALA A 60 -14.01 0.39 -7.44
CA ALA A 60 -12.79 -0.32 -7.06
C ALA A 60 -13.03 -1.21 -5.82
N THR A 61 -13.14 -2.52 -6.05
CA THR A 61 -13.31 -3.53 -5.00
C THR A 61 -12.18 -4.54 -5.04
N ALA A 62 -11.97 -5.27 -3.93
CA ALA A 62 -10.98 -6.34 -3.86
C ALA A 62 -11.15 -7.35 -5.00
N LYS A 63 -12.38 -7.77 -5.33
CA LYS A 63 -12.66 -8.71 -6.42
C LYS A 63 -12.21 -8.20 -7.80
N ILE A 64 -12.35 -6.90 -8.05
CA ILE A 64 -11.92 -6.30 -9.32
C ILE A 64 -10.40 -6.22 -9.39
N VAL A 65 -9.74 -5.81 -8.29
CA VAL A 65 -8.28 -5.79 -8.20
C VAL A 65 -7.70 -7.21 -8.33
N GLU A 66 -8.33 -8.20 -7.70
CA GLU A 66 -7.96 -9.60 -7.84
C GLU A 66 -8.06 -10.05 -9.30
N SER A 67 -9.16 -9.74 -9.99
CA SER A 67 -9.35 -10.03 -11.42
C SER A 67 -8.29 -9.37 -12.32
N PHE A 68 -7.82 -8.18 -11.96
CA PHE A 68 -6.71 -7.51 -12.62
C PHE A 68 -5.40 -8.30 -12.48
N PHE A 69 -5.05 -8.71 -11.27
CA PHE A 69 -3.83 -9.50 -11.03
C PHE A 69 -3.88 -10.90 -11.65
N TYR A 70 -5.05 -11.54 -11.65
CA TYR A 70 -5.25 -12.80 -12.39
C TYR A 70 -4.92 -12.65 -13.88
N GLN A 71 -5.35 -11.55 -14.49
CA GLN A 71 -5.12 -11.33 -15.91
C GLN A 71 -3.68 -10.90 -16.21
N LEU A 72 -3.04 -10.13 -15.33
CA LEU A 72 -1.60 -9.89 -15.42
C LEU A 72 -0.80 -11.18 -15.36
N ARG A 73 -1.16 -12.10 -14.45
CA ARG A 73 -0.53 -13.42 -14.37
C ARG A 73 -0.67 -14.20 -15.67
N GLU A 74 -1.86 -14.26 -16.25
CA GLU A 74 -2.09 -14.96 -17.53
C GLU A 74 -1.29 -14.33 -18.67
N ALA A 75 -1.28 -13.00 -18.77
CA ALA A 75 -0.48 -12.27 -19.74
C ALA A 75 1.03 -12.55 -19.55
N TYR A 76 1.49 -12.57 -18.31
CA TYR A 76 2.87 -12.89 -17.97
C TYR A 76 3.26 -14.30 -18.44
N HIS A 77 2.46 -15.31 -18.08
CA HIS A 77 2.72 -16.70 -18.48
C HIS A 77 2.70 -16.90 -20.00
N ASN A 78 1.75 -16.28 -20.70
CA ASN A 78 1.63 -16.41 -22.14
C ASN A 78 2.86 -15.87 -22.88
N ASN A 79 3.47 -14.81 -22.36
CA ASN A 79 4.64 -14.17 -22.97
C ASN A 79 5.99 -14.69 -22.45
N ASN A 80 6.03 -15.47 -21.35
CA ASN A 80 7.26 -15.92 -20.71
C ASN A 80 7.42 -17.45 -20.64
N LYS A 81 6.76 -18.21 -21.52
CA LYS A 81 6.76 -19.69 -21.50
C LYS A 81 8.17 -20.32 -21.46
N GLN A 82 9.17 -19.68 -22.08
CA GLN A 82 10.55 -20.17 -22.14
C GLN A 82 11.55 -19.42 -21.23
N ASN A 83 11.10 -18.47 -20.40
CA ASN A 83 11.99 -17.66 -19.58
C ASN A 83 12.37 -18.39 -18.27
N VAL A 84 13.67 -18.50 -17.99
CA VAL A 84 14.20 -19.14 -16.76
C VAL A 84 13.91 -18.33 -15.50
N LEU A 85 13.68 -17.01 -15.62
CA LEU A 85 13.31 -16.15 -14.51
C LEU A 85 11.79 -16.12 -14.26
N ARG A 86 11.01 -16.93 -15.00
CA ARG A 86 9.54 -16.87 -14.97
C ARG A 86 8.92 -17.22 -13.62
N MET A 87 9.66 -17.71 -12.64
CA MET A 87 9.14 -18.11 -11.33
C MET A 87 9.68 -17.27 -10.18
N VAL A 88 10.49 -16.25 -10.48
CA VAL A 88 11.14 -15.42 -9.48
C VAL A 88 10.28 -14.19 -9.20
N GLU A 89 10.11 -13.87 -7.92
CA GLU A 89 9.32 -12.74 -7.44
C GLU A 89 9.72 -11.40 -8.08
N ALA A 90 11.02 -11.14 -8.20
CA ALA A 90 11.55 -9.94 -8.85
C ALA A 90 11.10 -9.79 -10.32
N ALA A 91 10.85 -10.89 -11.03
CA ALA A 91 10.34 -10.85 -12.40
C ALA A 91 8.84 -10.50 -12.44
N TYR A 92 8.04 -11.00 -11.49
CA TYR A 92 6.62 -10.64 -11.35
C TYR A 92 6.44 -9.16 -11.05
N HIS A 93 7.29 -8.68 -10.16
CA HIS A 93 7.39 -7.30 -9.76
C HIS A 93 7.69 -6.40 -10.97
N GLY A 94 8.81 -6.66 -11.67
CA GLY A 94 9.24 -5.88 -12.82
C GLY A 94 8.22 -5.91 -13.96
N PHE A 95 7.58 -7.06 -14.22
CA PHE A 95 6.51 -7.16 -15.21
C PHE A 95 5.30 -6.31 -14.84
N THR A 96 4.81 -6.41 -13.60
CA THR A 96 3.62 -5.67 -13.15
C THR A 96 3.85 -4.17 -13.18
N TYR A 97 4.99 -3.71 -12.64
CA TYR A 97 5.37 -2.31 -12.67
C TYR A 97 5.53 -1.80 -14.11
N GLY A 98 6.25 -2.56 -14.95
CA GLY A 98 6.44 -2.22 -16.36
C GLY A 98 5.13 -2.14 -17.12
N ALA A 99 4.22 -3.10 -16.92
CA ALA A 99 2.90 -3.10 -17.54
C ALA A 99 2.10 -1.85 -17.17
N LEU A 100 2.07 -1.49 -15.89
CA LEU A 100 1.37 -0.31 -15.37
C LEU A 100 1.98 1.01 -15.87
N ILE A 101 3.29 1.19 -15.75
CA ILE A 101 3.93 2.47 -16.04
C ILE A 101 4.07 2.70 -17.54
N LEU A 102 4.49 1.70 -18.31
CA LEU A 102 4.78 1.90 -19.73
C LEU A 102 3.54 2.02 -20.60
N ASN A 103 2.41 1.42 -20.18
CA ASN A 103 1.19 1.35 -21.02
C ASN A 103 0.00 2.14 -20.46
N TYR A 104 0.04 2.55 -19.19
CA TYR A 104 -1.15 3.06 -18.50
C TYR A 104 -0.90 4.32 -17.66
N HIS A 105 0.36 4.75 -17.48
CA HIS A 105 0.71 5.91 -16.65
C HIS A 105 -0.04 7.18 -17.05
N VAL A 106 -0.09 7.50 -18.34
CA VAL A 106 -0.73 8.74 -18.82
C VAL A 106 -2.25 8.67 -18.68
N LYS A 107 -2.86 7.56 -19.12
CA LYS A 107 -4.31 7.40 -19.19
C LYS A 107 -4.98 7.36 -17.82
N TYR A 108 -4.40 6.58 -16.90
CA TYR A 108 -4.96 6.38 -15.56
C TYR A 108 -4.23 7.16 -14.46
N GLY A 109 -3.25 8.00 -14.82
CA GLY A 109 -2.46 8.75 -13.85
C GLY A 109 -1.79 7.82 -12.85
N VAL A 110 -1.16 6.74 -13.32
CA VAL A 110 -0.60 5.70 -12.45
C VAL A 110 0.53 6.30 -11.63
N ASP A 111 0.35 6.31 -10.32
CA ASP A 111 1.39 6.68 -9.35
C ASP A 111 1.82 5.40 -8.64
N ALA A 112 2.97 4.83 -9.01
CA ALA A 112 3.44 3.53 -8.53
C ALA A 112 4.84 3.61 -7.94
N TYR A 113 5.04 2.89 -6.84
CA TYR A 113 6.27 2.87 -6.06
C TYR A 113 6.69 1.45 -5.77
N VAL A 114 7.98 1.22 -5.85
CA VAL A 114 8.63 -0.08 -5.82
C VAL A 114 9.59 -0.12 -4.63
N GLU A 115 9.65 -1.26 -3.93
CA GLU A 115 10.60 -1.53 -2.85
C GLU A 115 10.66 -0.37 -1.84
N GLN A 116 9.50 0.15 -1.47
CA GLN A 116 9.43 1.32 -0.59
C GLN A 116 9.63 0.90 0.85
N SER A 117 10.59 1.54 1.52
CA SER A 117 10.66 1.47 2.97
C SER A 117 9.40 2.06 3.56
N ALA A 118 8.65 1.23 4.27
CA ALA A 118 7.42 1.60 4.96
C ALA A 118 7.64 1.56 6.48
N GLY A 119 8.85 1.91 6.91
CA GLY A 119 9.33 1.74 8.28
C GLY A 119 9.55 0.26 8.61
N ARG A 120 8.47 -0.51 8.75
CA ARG A 120 8.49 -1.90 9.25
C ARG A 120 8.89 -2.94 8.20
N GLY A 121 9.79 -2.57 7.30
CA GLY A 121 10.26 -3.37 6.16
C GLY A 121 10.03 -2.68 4.83
N PHE A 122 10.28 -3.43 3.77
CA PHE A 122 10.12 -2.98 2.39
C PHE A 122 8.85 -3.56 1.80
N LEU A 123 8.04 -2.69 1.21
CA LEU A 123 6.87 -3.07 0.44
C LEU A 123 7.29 -3.25 -1.02
N ASP A 124 6.90 -4.39 -1.61
CA ASP A 124 7.18 -4.70 -3.00
C ASP A 124 6.61 -3.64 -3.95
N LEU A 125 5.28 -3.47 -3.95
CA LEU A 125 4.60 -2.52 -4.84
C LEU A 125 3.42 -1.82 -4.17
N TYR A 126 3.36 -0.51 -4.33
CA TYR A 126 2.21 0.33 -4.04
C TYR A 126 1.82 1.11 -5.28
N PHE A 127 0.53 1.22 -5.58
CA PHE A 127 0.09 2.13 -6.65
C PHE A 127 -1.30 2.74 -6.44
N LEU A 128 -1.52 3.85 -7.15
CA LEU A 128 -2.77 4.58 -7.30
C LEU A 128 -3.11 4.76 -8.78
N LEU A 129 -4.40 4.78 -9.09
CA LEU A 129 -4.93 5.23 -10.38
C LEU A 129 -5.56 6.61 -10.17
N ARG A 130 -4.83 7.68 -10.47
CA ARG A 130 -5.25 9.05 -10.14
C ARG A 130 -6.09 9.72 -11.22
N LYS A 131 -6.40 9.02 -12.32
CA LYS A 131 -7.28 9.52 -13.37
C LYS A 131 -8.31 8.49 -13.80
N ASN A 132 -9.51 8.97 -14.07
CA ASN A 132 -10.60 8.21 -14.67
C ASN A 132 -11.26 9.05 -15.77
N ASN A 133 -11.28 8.54 -17.00
CA ASN A 133 -11.81 9.23 -18.18
C ASN A 133 -11.26 10.67 -18.31
N GLY A 134 -9.95 10.82 -18.13
CA GLY A 134 -9.24 12.11 -18.25
C GLY A 134 -9.35 13.03 -17.03
N ASN A 135 -10.19 12.71 -16.04
CA ASN A 135 -10.38 13.54 -14.84
C ASN A 135 -9.56 13.04 -13.66
N ASP A 136 -9.04 13.96 -12.85
CA ASP A 136 -8.32 13.62 -11.63
C ASP A 136 -9.26 12.99 -10.57
N VAL A 137 -8.74 11.98 -9.87
CA VAL A 137 -9.46 11.21 -8.84
C VAL A 137 -8.75 11.40 -7.49
N PRO A 138 -9.11 12.44 -6.72
CA PRO A 138 -8.42 12.76 -5.46
C PRO A 138 -8.60 11.66 -4.40
N ASN A 139 -9.66 10.86 -4.51
CA ASN A 139 -9.98 9.74 -3.63
C ASN A 139 -9.63 8.37 -4.27
N ALA A 140 -8.60 8.31 -5.11
CA ALA A 140 -8.10 7.07 -5.70
C ALA A 140 -7.80 6.01 -4.61
N VAL A 141 -8.27 4.77 -4.81
CA VAL A 141 -8.06 3.67 -3.85
C VAL A 141 -6.60 3.24 -3.86
N LYS A 142 -6.02 3.06 -2.66
CA LYS A 142 -4.65 2.57 -2.48
C LYS A 142 -4.59 1.09 -2.77
N ILE A 143 -3.67 0.65 -3.63
CA ILE A 143 -3.43 -0.78 -3.86
C ILE A 143 -2.02 -1.10 -3.39
N ILE A 144 -1.91 -2.03 -2.45
CA ILE A 144 -0.67 -2.49 -1.82
C ILE A 144 -0.50 -3.96 -2.16
N VAL A 145 0.66 -4.32 -2.69
CA VAL A 145 0.91 -5.63 -3.26
C VAL A 145 2.17 -6.20 -2.63
N GLU A 146 2.07 -7.45 -2.24
CA GLU A 146 3.19 -8.29 -1.86
C GLU A 146 3.19 -9.49 -2.81
N PHE A 147 4.27 -9.64 -3.56
CA PHE A 147 4.46 -10.76 -4.46
C PHE A 147 5.04 -11.93 -3.69
N LYS A 148 4.73 -13.14 -4.15
CA LYS A 148 5.41 -14.37 -3.74
C LYS A 148 5.84 -15.10 -4.99
N GLY A 149 7.02 -15.69 -4.94
CA GLY A 149 7.57 -16.53 -5.99
C GLY A 149 8.36 -17.70 -5.43
N THR A 150 9.04 -18.43 -6.30
CA THR A 150 9.96 -19.48 -5.85
C THR A 150 11.16 -18.82 -5.16
N GLN A 151 11.33 -19.08 -3.86
CA GLN A 151 12.57 -18.72 -3.17
C GLN A 151 13.67 -19.68 -3.62
N ILE A 152 14.74 -19.13 -4.19
CA ILE A 152 15.94 -19.91 -4.53
C ILE A 152 16.84 -19.89 -3.27
N GLY A 153 16.72 -20.90 -2.41
CA GLY A 153 17.50 -21.02 -1.16
C GLY A 153 17.06 -22.17 -0.23
N ASP A 154 17.77 -22.34 0.90
CA ASP A 154 17.61 -23.48 1.84
C ASP A 154 16.33 -23.43 2.71
N SER A 155 15.52 -22.38 2.60
CA SER A 155 14.23 -22.30 3.29
C SER A 155 13.14 -22.98 2.47
N ASN A 156 12.83 -24.23 2.79
CA ASN A 156 11.69 -25.00 2.27
C ASN A 156 10.30 -24.41 2.61
N SER A 157 10.21 -23.17 3.09
CA SER A 157 8.92 -22.51 3.38
C SER A 157 8.45 -21.74 2.16
N ILE A 158 7.57 -22.36 1.38
CA ILE A 158 6.78 -21.65 0.35
C ILE A 158 5.76 -20.78 1.10
N MET A 159 5.92 -19.46 1.08
CA MET A 159 4.95 -18.53 1.65
C MET A 159 3.75 -18.40 0.69
N SER A 160 2.55 -18.58 1.22
CA SER A 160 1.30 -18.50 0.47
C SER A 160 0.91 -17.05 0.13
N VAL A 161 -0.04 -16.85 -0.79
CA VAL A 161 -0.61 -15.50 -1.02
C VAL A 161 -1.37 -14.99 0.21
N THR A 162 -1.87 -15.89 1.06
CA THR A 162 -2.44 -15.55 2.37
C THR A 162 -1.38 -15.00 3.32
N ASP A 163 -0.18 -15.58 3.34
CA ASP A 163 0.94 -15.07 4.15
C ASP A 163 1.38 -13.69 3.66
N ALA A 164 1.35 -13.44 2.35
CA ALA A 164 1.62 -12.13 1.76
C ALA A 164 0.62 -11.07 2.26
N VAL A 165 -0.69 -11.38 2.23
CA VAL A 165 -1.75 -10.51 2.77
C VAL A 165 -1.53 -10.24 4.26
N LYS A 166 -1.22 -11.28 5.03
CA LYS A 166 -0.95 -11.18 6.48
C LYS A 166 0.27 -10.31 6.77
N GLN A 167 1.34 -10.46 5.99
CA GLN A 167 2.56 -9.65 6.09
C GLN A 167 2.27 -8.16 5.91
N ILE A 168 1.46 -7.79 4.91
CA ILE A 168 1.04 -6.40 4.69
C ILE A 168 0.27 -5.86 5.91
N GLU A 169 -0.62 -6.66 6.50
CA GLU A 169 -1.40 -6.27 7.69
C GLU A 169 -0.54 -6.11 8.94
N GLU A 170 0.36 -7.07 9.21
CA GLU A 170 1.23 -7.06 10.38
C GLU A 170 2.26 -5.94 10.35
N ARG A 171 2.77 -5.61 9.16
CA ARG A 171 3.70 -4.50 8.96
C ARG A 171 3.01 -3.14 8.86
N ALA A 172 1.68 -3.11 8.90
CA ALA A 172 0.87 -1.90 8.89
C ALA A 172 1.10 -0.98 7.68
N TYR A 173 1.47 -1.53 6.53
CA TYR A 173 1.81 -0.74 5.33
C TYR A 173 0.69 0.17 4.86
N ALA A 174 -0.56 -0.18 5.14
CA ALA A 174 -1.73 0.64 4.85
C ALA A 174 -1.60 2.06 5.43
N PHE A 175 -1.02 2.20 6.63
CA PHE A 175 -0.88 3.47 7.33
C PHE A 175 0.30 4.34 6.83
N GLN A 176 1.27 3.74 6.14
CA GLN A 176 2.54 4.40 5.78
C GLN A 176 2.42 5.31 4.54
N PHE A 177 1.26 5.27 3.86
CA PHE A 177 0.96 6.10 2.68
C PHE A 177 -0.28 6.97 2.88
N VAL A 178 -0.54 7.40 4.11
CA VAL A 178 -1.58 8.39 4.43
C VAL A 178 -1.21 9.75 3.79
N GLY A 179 -2.21 10.46 3.25
CA GLY A 179 -2.03 11.79 2.64
C GLY A 179 -1.70 11.80 1.14
N ARG A 180 -1.43 10.65 0.52
CA ARG A 180 -1.23 10.53 -0.95
C ARG A 180 -2.54 10.55 -1.75
N THR A 181 -3.64 10.23 -1.08
CA THR A 181 -5.01 10.22 -1.60
C THR A 181 -5.96 10.50 -0.44
N GLU A 182 -7.11 11.10 -0.73
CA GLU A 182 -8.21 11.31 0.22
C GLU A 182 -8.97 10.01 0.54
N SER A 183 -8.69 8.94 -0.21
CA SER A 183 -9.31 7.64 0.03
C SER A 183 -8.88 7.05 1.36
N LYS A 184 -9.88 6.60 2.11
CA LYS A 184 -9.70 5.77 3.31
C LYS A 184 -9.66 4.28 2.99
N ASN A 185 -10.01 3.92 1.74
CA ASN A 185 -10.02 2.56 1.27
C ASN A 185 -8.62 2.19 0.79
N VAL A 186 -8.19 1.01 1.22
CA VAL A 186 -6.98 0.35 0.75
C VAL A 186 -7.41 -1.01 0.23
N ILE A 187 -6.68 -1.57 -0.72
CA ILE A 187 -6.83 -2.94 -1.14
C ILE A 187 -5.43 -3.55 -1.04
N ILE A 188 -5.32 -4.60 -0.24
CA ILE A 188 -4.10 -5.37 -0.07
C ILE A 188 -4.17 -6.60 -0.96
N VAL A 189 -3.06 -6.94 -1.60
CA VAL A 189 -2.99 -8.02 -2.58
C VAL A 189 -1.79 -8.89 -2.26
N GLY A 190 -2.04 -10.17 -2.06
CA GLY A 190 -1.03 -11.21 -2.19
C GLY A 190 -1.08 -11.77 -3.61
N ALA A 191 0.03 -11.77 -4.32
CA ALA A 191 0.07 -12.26 -5.70
C ALA A 191 1.25 -13.21 -5.94
N ASP A 192 0.95 -14.38 -6.46
CA ASP A 192 1.90 -15.34 -6.98
C ASP A 192 1.54 -15.71 -8.42
N PHE A 193 2.51 -15.56 -9.31
CA PHE A 193 2.34 -15.88 -10.72
C PHE A 193 2.75 -17.34 -10.99
N GLY A 194 2.35 -18.27 -10.12
CA GLY A 194 2.36 -19.71 -10.37
C GLY A 194 3.52 -20.51 -9.76
N ALA A 195 4.16 -20.02 -8.69
CA ALA A 195 5.20 -20.75 -7.97
C ALA A 195 4.66 -21.67 -6.87
N THR A 196 3.51 -21.35 -6.27
CA THR A 196 3.03 -21.92 -4.99
C THR A 196 1.69 -22.66 -5.12
N GLY A 197 0.91 -22.40 -6.17
CA GLY A 197 -0.36 -23.06 -6.48
C GLY A 197 -1.61 -22.26 -6.08
N GLU A 198 -1.50 -21.41 -5.06
CA GLU A 198 -2.42 -20.27 -4.88
C GLU A 198 -1.90 -19.09 -5.71
N THR A 199 -2.79 -18.30 -6.31
CA THR A 199 -2.36 -17.35 -7.36
C THR A 199 -2.58 -15.90 -6.97
N VAL A 200 -3.79 -15.51 -6.58
CA VAL A 200 -4.05 -14.12 -6.17
C VAL A 200 -5.08 -14.11 -5.07
N GLN A 201 -4.85 -13.28 -4.06
CA GLN A 201 -5.84 -12.92 -3.06
C GLN A 201 -5.83 -11.41 -2.85
N ALA A 202 -6.98 -10.77 -3.05
CA ALA A 202 -7.16 -9.37 -2.67
C ALA A 202 -8.13 -9.23 -1.49
N LYS A 203 -7.85 -8.28 -0.61
CA LYS A 203 -8.70 -7.95 0.53
C LYS A 203 -8.75 -6.45 0.71
N MET A 204 -9.92 -5.93 1.07
CA MET A 204 -10.02 -4.58 1.60
C MET A 204 -9.72 -4.67 3.10
N PRO A 205 -8.64 -4.06 3.62
CA PRO A 205 -8.43 -3.98 5.05
C PRO A 205 -9.50 -3.07 5.65
N LYS A 206 -9.65 -3.14 6.98
CA LYS A 206 -10.51 -2.18 7.69
C LYS A 206 -10.05 -0.77 7.32
N THR A 207 -11.00 0.06 6.91
CA THR A 207 -10.81 1.46 6.52
C THR A 207 -9.81 2.16 7.43
N ILE A 208 -8.85 2.88 6.85
CA ILE A 208 -7.91 3.67 7.65
C ILE A 208 -8.64 4.94 8.08
N ASP A 209 -9.25 4.87 9.26
CA ASP A 209 -9.78 6.04 9.93
C ASP A 209 -8.73 6.60 10.87
N LEU A 210 -8.14 7.74 10.49
CA LEU A 210 -7.32 8.51 11.41
C LEU A 210 -8.15 8.88 12.65
N PRO A 211 -7.58 8.79 13.85
CA PRO A 211 -8.31 9.08 15.07
C PRO A 211 -8.76 10.55 15.09
N LYS A 212 -10.07 10.78 15.28
CA LYS A 212 -10.66 12.13 15.36
C LYS A 212 -10.24 12.92 16.62
N GLN A 213 -9.68 12.23 17.59
CA GLN A 213 -9.20 12.79 18.85
C GLN A 213 -7.94 12.05 19.25
N SER A 214 -7.00 12.77 19.87
CA SER A 214 -5.71 12.22 20.28
C SER A 214 -5.87 11.17 21.38
N PHE A 215 -4.85 10.35 21.59
CA PHE A 215 -4.90 9.27 22.57
C PHE A 215 -4.93 9.82 24.00
N ILE A 216 -4.11 10.83 24.28
CA ILE A 216 -4.11 11.51 25.59
C ILE A 216 -5.47 12.17 25.84
N SER A 217 -6.04 12.86 24.84
CA SER A 217 -7.38 13.45 24.95
C SER A 217 -8.47 12.42 25.22
N LYS A 218 -8.37 11.21 24.64
CA LYS A 218 -9.29 10.09 24.97
C LYS A 218 -9.20 9.70 26.43
N LEU A 219 -7.99 9.46 26.94
CA LEU A 219 -7.77 8.97 28.32
C LEU A 219 -8.34 9.92 29.39
N ILE A 220 -8.32 11.22 29.10
CA ILE A 220 -8.73 12.27 30.03
C ILE A 220 -10.15 12.80 29.83
N ASP A 221 -10.87 12.34 28.80
CA ASP A 221 -12.22 12.84 28.52
C ASP A 221 -13.16 12.44 29.65
N ALA A 222 -13.55 13.42 30.46
CA ALA A 222 -14.42 13.22 31.61
C ALA A 222 -15.86 12.82 31.23
N ARG A 223 -16.23 12.98 29.95
CA ARG A 223 -17.56 12.57 29.44
C ARG A 223 -17.62 11.09 29.09
N GLN A 224 -16.48 10.40 29.02
CA GLN A 224 -16.44 8.98 28.71
C GLN A 224 -16.72 8.17 29.98
N ALA A 225 -17.75 7.33 29.95
CA ALA A 225 -17.84 6.19 30.85
C ALA A 225 -16.54 5.38 30.72
N THR A 226 -16.04 4.87 31.84
CA THR A 226 -14.74 4.19 31.97
C THR A 226 -14.25 3.55 30.67
N LEU A 227 -13.14 4.05 30.12
CA LEU A 227 -12.53 3.49 28.91
C LEU A 227 -12.21 2.01 29.13
N ASP A 228 -12.77 1.15 28.29
CA ASP A 228 -12.50 -0.27 28.35
C ASP A 228 -11.14 -0.61 27.72
N HIS A 229 -10.60 -1.75 28.14
CA HIS A 229 -9.30 -2.24 27.70
C HIS A 229 -9.20 -2.44 26.18
N THR A 230 -10.29 -2.84 25.51
CA THR A 230 -10.32 -3.07 24.05
C THR A 230 -10.16 -1.75 23.31
N THR A 231 -10.86 -0.71 23.75
CA THR A 231 -10.75 0.64 23.16
C THR A 231 -9.34 1.21 23.30
N ILE A 232 -8.71 1.05 24.47
CA ILE A 232 -7.33 1.49 24.71
C ILE A 232 -6.36 0.73 23.81
N LYS A 233 -6.48 -0.61 23.74
CA LYS A 233 -5.63 -1.45 22.89
C LYS A 233 -5.74 -1.07 21.42
N GLN A 234 -6.96 -0.80 20.94
CA GLN A 234 -7.18 -0.38 19.55
C GLN A 234 -6.56 0.99 19.27
N ALA A 235 -6.67 1.95 20.20
CA ALA A 235 -6.07 3.27 20.04
C ALA A 235 -4.53 3.19 20.00
N LEU A 236 -3.92 2.43 20.91
CA LEU A 236 -2.48 2.19 20.92
C LEU A 236 -2.02 1.48 19.64
N LYS A 237 -2.78 0.47 19.17
CA LYS A 237 -2.49 -0.19 17.89
C LYS A 237 -2.53 0.80 16.72
N THR A 238 -3.50 1.70 16.67
CA THR A 238 -3.55 2.73 15.62
C THR A 238 -2.35 3.67 15.67
N ILE A 239 -1.94 4.11 16.86
CA ILE A 239 -0.72 4.92 17.03
C ILE A 239 0.49 4.15 16.51
N TYR A 240 0.68 2.92 17.00
CA TYR A 240 1.75 2.04 16.54
C TYR A 240 1.73 1.91 15.01
N ASP A 241 0.62 1.48 14.42
CA ASP A 241 0.51 1.28 12.97
C ASP A 241 0.83 2.56 12.16
N SER A 242 0.47 3.74 12.69
CA SER A 242 0.71 5.06 12.07
C SER A 242 2.11 5.64 12.21
N THR A 243 2.94 5.06 13.08
CA THR A 243 4.31 5.54 13.34
C THR A 243 5.31 4.78 12.50
N ARG A 244 6.45 5.41 12.18
CA ARG A 244 7.53 4.73 11.48
C ARG A 244 8.22 3.75 12.43
N SER A 245 8.92 2.76 11.88
CA SER A 245 9.61 1.73 12.69
C SER A 245 10.79 2.25 13.51
N ASP A 246 11.39 3.37 13.08
CA ASP A 246 12.50 4.06 13.75
C ASP A 246 12.01 5.04 14.83
N GLU A 247 10.69 5.30 14.87
CA GLU A 247 10.06 6.10 15.91
C GLU A 247 9.66 5.21 17.08
N SER A 248 9.98 5.66 18.28
CA SER A 248 9.53 4.98 19.48
C SER A 248 8.13 5.44 19.89
N LEU A 249 7.32 4.50 20.36
CA LEU A 249 5.96 4.74 20.82
C LEU A 249 5.95 5.75 21.96
N ASP A 250 6.94 5.71 22.86
CA ASP A 250 7.04 6.67 23.96
C ASP A 250 7.24 8.12 23.49
N LYS A 251 8.02 8.37 22.44
CA LYS A 251 8.22 9.71 21.85
C LYS A 251 6.92 10.22 21.23
N VAL A 252 6.15 9.34 20.62
CA VAL A 252 4.86 9.68 20.00
C VAL A 252 3.83 10.03 21.08
N ILE A 253 3.76 9.23 22.14
CA ILE A 253 2.93 9.51 23.32
C ILE A 253 3.36 10.83 23.99
N LEU A 254 4.68 11.07 24.11
CA LEU A 254 5.22 12.31 24.65
C LEU A 254 4.78 13.52 23.82
N GLY A 255 4.89 13.44 22.49
CA GLY A 255 4.43 14.49 21.58
C GLY A 255 2.94 14.80 21.75
N ASP A 256 2.10 13.75 21.81
CA ASP A 256 0.66 13.89 22.06
C ASP A 256 0.41 14.58 23.42
N LEU A 257 1.07 14.12 24.48
CA LEU A 257 0.94 14.70 25.82
C LEU A 257 1.34 16.18 25.85
N LEU A 258 2.47 16.53 25.23
CA LEU A 258 2.93 17.91 25.16
C LEU A 258 1.94 18.81 24.40
N SER A 259 1.33 18.30 23.33
CA SER A 259 0.32 19.02 22.55
C SER A 259 -1.05 19.12 23.22
N SER A 260 -1.32 18.30 24.24
CA SER A 260 -2.63 18.23 24.90
C SER A 260 -2.85 19.35 25.92
N ASN A 261 -4.13 19.66 26.18
CA ASN A 261 -4.57 20.67 27.16
C ASN A 261 -4.62 20.14 28.61
N VAL A 262 -3.86 19.09 28.94
CA VAL A 262 -3.76 18.62 30.33
C VAL A 262 -3.01 19.64 31.20
N VAL A 263 -3.40 19.71 32.47
CA VAL A 263 -2.94 20.76 33.40
C VAL A 263 -1.61 20.40 34.05
N GLU A 264 -1.41 19.12 34.38
CA GLU A 264 -0.16 18.61 34.94
C GLU A 264 0.42 17.55 33.99
N LYS A 265 1.73 17.65 33.70
CA LYS A 265 2.48 16.74 32.82
C LYS A 265 3.80 16.37 33.52
N ASN A 266 3.97 15.11 33.88
CA ASN A 266 5.23 14.59 34.40
C ASN A 266 5.62 13.37 33.57
N VAL A 267 6.90 13.27 33.20
CA VAL A 267 7.44 12.19 32.39
C VAL A 267 8.71 11.68 33.04
N PHE A 268 8.78 10.37 33.25
CA PHE A 268 9.93 9.70 33.83
C PHE A 268 10.42 8.65 32.83
N THR A 269 11.72 8.66 32.52
CA THR A 269 12.34 7.66 31.64
C THR A 269 13.40 6.91 32.41
N ILE A 270 13.32 5.58 32.38
CA ILE A 270 14.29 4.66 32.97
C ILE A 270 15.12 4.09 31.82
N LYS A 271 16.42 4.41 31.82
CA LYS A 271 17.35 4.07 30.73
C LYS A 271 18.03 2.70 30.90
N ASP A 272 18.05 2.15 32.11
CA ASP A 272 18.78 0.92 32.45
C ASP A 272 17.82 -0.18 32.95
N PHE A 273 16.73 -0.42 32.21
CA PHE A 273 15.83 -1.52 32.55
C PHE A 273 16.38 -2.86 32.04
N PRO A 274 16.22 -3.98 32.77
CA PRO A 274 16.74 -5.27 32.36
C PRO A 274 16.36 -5.65 30.92
N ASN A 275 17.24 -6.40 30.25
CA ASN A 275 17.06 -6.91 28.88
C ASN A 275 17.03 -5.84 27.77
N GLY A 276 17.69 -4.69 27.97
CA GLY A 276 17.75 -3.64 26.94
C GLY A 276 16.40 -2.98 26.68
N GLN A 277 15.54 -2.95 27.70
CA GLN A 277 14.23 -2.31 27.61
C GLN A 277 14.32 -0.85 28.04
N ARG A 278 13.55 0.01 27.36
CA ARG A 278 13.31 1.38 27.81
C ARG A 278 11.93 1.46 28.46
N VAL A 279 11.86 2.05 29.65
CA VAL A 279 10.59 2.28 30.34
C VAL A 279 10.32 3.77 30.44
N SER A 280 9.17 4.20 29.93
CA SER A 280 8.71 5.59 29.98
C SER A 280 7.37 5.65 30.72
N MET A 281 7.29 6.44 31.78
CA MET A 281 6.08 6.66 32.57
C MET A 281 5.57 8.09 32.36
N PHE A 282 4.30 8.21 31.99
CA PHE A 282 3.60 9.47 31.77
C PHE A 282 2.55 9.63 32.87
N VAL A 283 2.68 10.68 33.68
CA VAL A 283 1.73 11.00 34.76
C VAL A 283 1.12 12.37 34.45
N PHE A 284 -0.19 12.41 34.27
CA PHE A 284 -0.88 13.64 33.92
C PHE A 284 -2.27 13.74 34.52
N LYS A 285 -2.75 14.99 34.67
CA LYS A 285 -4.09 15.29 35.17
C LYS A 285 -4.88 16.17 34.22
N ASN A 286 -6.17 15.88 34.12
CA ASN A 286 -7.11 16.72 33.41
C ASN A 286 -7.60 17.90 34.28
N GLN A 287 -8.35 18.82 33.67
CA GLN A 287 -8.94 19.98 34.35
C GLN A 287 -9.91 19.63 35.51
N TYR A 288 -10.34 18.37 35.59
CA TYR A 288 -11.21 17.83 36.64
C TYR A 288 -10.44 17.01 37.69
N GLN A 289 -9.10 17.15 37.74
CA GLN A 289 -8.23 16.44 38.69
C GLN A 289 -8.22 14.90 38.55
N LYS A 290 -8.70 14.35 37.43
CA LYS A 290 -8.56 12.93 37.13
C LYS A 290 -7.10 12.66 36.74
N ALA A 291 -6.41 11.89 37.58
CA ALA A 291 -5.03 11.46 37.33
C ALA A 291 -5.00 10.21 36.43
N VAL A 292 -4.05 10.21 35.50
CA VAL A 292 -3.73 9.07 34.64
C VAL A 292 -2.24 8.77 34.76
N ILE A 293 -1.92 7.49 34.91
CA ILE A 293 -0.56 6.96 34.85
C ILE A 293 -0.53 6.00 33.68
N LEU A 294 0.32 6.30 32.70
CA LEU A 294 0.55 5.47 31.52
C LEU A 294 2.00 5.03 31.51
N THR A 295 2.24 3.72 31.54
CA THR A 295 3.58 3.15 31.46
C THR A 295 3.78 2.48 30.12
N CYS A 296 4.84 2.85 29.41
CA CYS A 296 5.28 2.24 28.16
C CYS A 296 6.58 1.48 28.42
N ILE A 297 6.64 0.22 27.98
CA ILE A 297 7.84 -0.62 28.04
C ILE A 297 8.14 -1.02 26.60
N GLU A 298 9.27 -0.57 26.09
CA GLU A 298 9.70 -0.82 24.72
C GLU A 298 11.00 -1.63 24.73
N GLN A 299 11.11 -2.60 23.83
CA GLN A 299 12.38 -3.26 23.55
C GLN A 299 13.19 -2.34 22.64
N GLU A 300 14.42 -2.00 23.00
CA GLU A 300 15.31 -1.33 22.06
C GLU A 300 15.76 -2.35 21.01
N ASN A 301 15.59 -1.99 19.73
CA ASN A 301 16.02 -2.79 18.58
C ASN A 301 17.53 -2.68 18.36
#